data_AF-A0A6J7JAL4-F1
#
_entry.id   AF-A0A6J7JAL4-F1
#
_cell.length_a   1.000
_cell.length_b   1.000
_cell.length_c   1.000
_cell.angle_alpha   90.00
_cell.angle_beta   90.00
_cell.angle_gamma   90.00
#
_symmetry.space_group_name_H-M   'P 1'
#
loop_
_entity.id
_entity.type
_entity.pdbx_description
1 polymer ?
#
loop_
_entity_poly.entity_id
_entity_poly.type
_entity_poly.pdbx_seq_one_letter_code
_entity_poly.pdbx_strand_id
1 'polypeptide(L)'
;MPTVDVTTFTDPACPFAYSAEPIRWRLRWRYGDQLRWSLRMAGLSESGASYERMGFTPERAAAVLRNFDSDGQPLFTGDARPVGATWPACRAIVAVREKRGVDASVSLLRRLHVLALGEGRELSADDTIDTAIGQVGLDPAEVRAWIAEDAVEQAFLTDLHDTRHPGPAALALDAKLAGSGEDWKPRDGEDAGPGRRYTCPSYIVSVGDHVLEAPGYHTALTIETLVANVAPDLELRPWAEDVAEVLAWAAGEPLSTQEIAGVLNLEGDREEARARLVAAGAQEHPVGNDAYWTAG
;
A
#
# COMPACT_ATOMS: atom_id res chain seq x y z
N MET A 1 -3.43 15.55 22.50
CA MET A 1 -2.04 15.20 22.13
C MET A 1 -1.86 15.54 20.66
N PRO A 2 -0.68 15.99 20.22
CA PRO A 2 -0.46 16.28 18.81
C PRO A 2 -0.59 14.96 18.02
N THR A 3 -1.45 14.96 17.01
CA THR A 3 -1.60 13.85 16.07
C THR A 3 -0.60 14.07 14.94
N VAL A 4 0.23 13.06 14.64
CA VAL A 4 1.14 13.08 13.49
C VAL A 4 0.37 12.69 12.25
N ASP A 5 0.47 13.50 11.19
CA ASP A 5 -0.08 13.16 9.88
C ASP A 5 0.90 12.28 9.11
N VAL A 6 0.42 11.17 8.57
CA VAL A 6 1.19 10.25 7.73
C VAL A 6 0.45 10.08 6.40
N THR A 7 0.99 10.66 5.33
CA THR A 7 0.48 10.48 3.97
C THR A 7 1.29 9.41 3.26
N THR A 8 0.61 8.38 2.74
CA THR A 8 1.23 7.33 1.94
C THR A 8 0.85 7.49 0.48
N PHE A 9 1.84 7.61 -0.39
CA PHE A 9 1.69 7.51 -1.84
C PHE A 9 1.88 6.07 -2.26
N THR A 10 0.91 5.48 -2.97
CA THR A 10 0.92 4.05 -3.28
C THR A 10 0.17 3.74 -4.57
N ASP A 11 0.19 2.48 -4.99
CA ASP A 11 -0.58 1.98 -6.14
C ASP A 11 -0.82 0.46 -5.99
N PRO A 12 -2.04 -0.04 -6.27
CA PRO A 12 -2.39 -1.46 -6.13
C PRO A 12 -1.63 -2.43 -7.05
N ALA A 13 -0.91 -1.95 -8.06
CA ALA A 13 -0.05 -2.79 -8.89
C ALA A 13 1.40 -2.85 -8.42
N CYS A 14 1.79 -2.05 -7.41
CA CYS A 14 3.19 -1.90 -7.06
C CYS A 14 3.66 -2.98 -6.07
N PRO A 15 4.59 -3.87 -6.46
CA PRO A 15 5.10 -4.90 -5.55
C PRO A 15 5.88 -4.31 -4.36
N PHE A 16 6.60 -3.19 -4.53
CA PHE A 16 7.24 -2.50 -3.39
C PHE A 16 6.21 -1.98 -2.39
N ALA A 17 5.05 -1.49 -2.85
CA ALA A 17 4.00 -0.99 -1.96
C ALA A 17 3.36 -2.12 -1.15
N TYR A 18 3.11 -3.25 -1.80
CA TYR A 18 2.64 -4.46 -1.13
C TYR A 18 3.65 -4.99 -0.10
N SER A 19 4.93 -5.10 -0.49
CA SER A 19 6.05 -5.43 0.42
C SER A 19 6.12 -4.51 1.65
N ALA A 20 5.68 -3.26 1.53
CA ALA A 20 5.72 -2.27 2.60
C ALA A 20 4.50 -2.25 3.53
N GLU A 21 3.45 -3.04 3.26
CA GLU A 21 2.29 -3.13 4.17
C GLU A 21 2.63 -3.42 5.65
N PRO A 22 3.67 -4.23 6.00
CA PRO A 22 4.05 -4.46 7.38
C PRO A 22 4.44 -3.18 8.13
N ILE A 23 4.91 -2.14 7.42
CA ILE A 23 5.25 -0.84 8.01
C ILE A 23 4.01 -0.21 8.65
N ARG A 24 2.87 -0.24 7.97
CA ARG A 24 1.62 0.33 8.50
C ARG A 24 1.19 -0.42 9.75
N TRP A 25 1.25 -1.76 9.76
CA TRP A 25 0.86 -2.57 10.91
C TRP A 25 1.77 -2.36 12.11
N ARG A 26 3.07 -2.35 11.89
CA ARG A 26 4.06 -1.97 12.91
C ARG A 26 3.75 -0.60 13.49
N LEU A 27 3.56 0.42 12.67
CA LEU A 27 3.28 1.78 13.16
C LEU A 27 1.93 1.89 13.87
N ARG A 28 0.88 1.21 13.40
CA ARG A 28 -0.42 1.12 14.09
C ARG A 28 -0.30 0.44 15.45
N TRP A 29 0.53 -0.60 15.56
CA TRP A 29 0.78 -1.24 16.85
C TRP A 29 1.55 -0.31 17.80
N ARG A 30 2.62 0.29 17.30
CA ARG A 30 3.59 1.05 18.09
C ARG A 30 3.06 2.40 18.56
N TYR A 31 2.27 3.08 17.73
CA TYR A 31 1.78 4.44 18.00
C TYR A 31 0.25 4.55 18.08
N GLY A 32 -0.50 3.57 17.57
CA GLY A 32 -1.96 3.58 17.60
C GLY A 32 -2.57 4.82 16.93
N ASP A 33 -3.58 5.38 17.58
CA ASP A 33 -4.37 6.52 17.07
C ASP A 33 -3.63 7.87 17.16
N GLN A 34 -2.38 7.88 17.60
CA GLN A 34 -1.51 9.06 17.56
C GLN A 34 -1.08 9.41 16.12
N LEU A 35 -1.24 8.49 15.17
CA LEU A 35 -0.97 8.68 13.75
C LEU A 35 -2.28 8.79 12.96
N ARG A 36 -2.47 9.90 12.24
CA ARG A 36 -3.58 10.09 11.31
C ARG A 36 -3.10 9.81 9.89
N TRP A 37 -3.69 8.79 9.28
CA TRP A 37 -3.28 8.32 7.97
C TRP A 37 -4.06 9.01 6.85
N SER A 38 -3.35 9.30 5.76
CA SER A 38 -3.90 9.69 4.46
C SER A 38 -3.31 8.80 3.37
N LEU A 39 -4.07 8.61 2.29
CA LEU A 39 -3.71 7.70 1.20
C LEU A 39 -3.84 8.41 -0.15
N ARG A 40 -2.79 8.38 -0.96
CA ARG A 40 -2.73 8.97 -2.31
C ARG A 40 -2.41 7.91 -3.35
N MET A 41 -3.25 7.83 -4.39
CA MET A 41 -3.03 6.92 -5.51
C MET A 41 -2.09 7.55 -6.55
N ALA A 42 -0.94 6.92 -6.77
CA ALA A 42 0.04 7.40 -7.75
C ALA A 42 -0.43 7.26 -9.19
N GLY A 43 -1.31 6.27 -9.45
CA GLY A 43 -1.82 5.92 -10.77
C GLY A 43 -0.68 5.63 -11.73
N LEU A 44 0.00 4.49 -11.52
CA LEU A 44 1.20 4.11 -12.26
C LEU A 44 0.98 3.98 -13.76
N SER A 45 -0.21 3.54 -14.15
CA SER A 45 -0.56 3.30 -15.55
C SER A 45 -2.05 3.49 -15.82
N GLU A 46 -2.37 4.32 -16.81
CA GLU A 46 -3.73 4.49 -17.34
C GLU A 46 -4.16 3.30 -18.20
N SER A 47 -3.23 2.67 -18.92
CA SER A 47 -3.52 1.59 -19.85
C SER A 47 -2.38 0.57 -19.95
N GLY A 48 -2.69 -0.68 -20.33
CA GLY A 48 -1.66 -1.71 -20.56
C GLY A 48 -0.57 -1.28 -21.56
N ALA A 49 -0.90 -0.41 -22.52
CA ALA A 49 0.02 0.08 -23.54
C ALA A 49 1.25 0.79 -22.96
N SER A 50 1.14 1.44 -21.80
CA SER A 50 2.27 2.11 -21.14
C SER A 50 3.30 1.11 -20.63
N TYR A 51 2.86 -0.04 -20.13
CA TYR A 51 3.73 -1.15 -19.75
C TYR A 51 4.32 -1.88 -20.96
N GLU A 52 3.54 -2.06 -22.03
CA GLU A 52 4.03 -2.64 -23.28
C GLU A 52 5.19 -1.82 -23.88
N ARG A 53 5.09 -0.48 -23.87
CA ARG A 53 6.18 0.41 -24.32
C ARG A 53 7.45 0.27 -23.48
N MET A 54 7.32 -0.08 -22.20
CA MET A 54 8.45 -0.40 -21.30
C MET A 54 8.96 -1.85 -21.48
N GLY A 55 8.37 -2.62 -22.39
CA GLY A 55 8.72 -4.00 -22.67
C GLY A 55 8.31 -4.97 -21.55
N PHE A 56 7.22 -4.66 -20.84
CA PHE A 56 6.68 -5.51 -19.77
C PHE A 56 5.75 -6.56 -20.37
N THR A 57 6.24 -7.79 -20.53
CA THR A 57 5.41 -8.95 -20.94
C THR A 57 4.84 -9.65 -19.71
N PRO A 58 3.81 -10.50 -19.84
CA PRO A 58 3.28 -11.30 -18.74
C PRO A 58 4.34 -12.14 -18.00
N GLU A 59 5.29 -12.73 -18.72
CA GLU A 59 6.38 -13.55 -18.16
C GLU A 59 7.38 -12.66 -17.43
N ARG A 60 7.72 -11.50 -18.00
CA ARG A 60 8.60 -10.52 -17.35
C ARG A 60 7.97 -9.98 -16.08
N ALA A 61 6.66 -9.73 -16.07
CA ALA A 61 5.93 -9.29 -14.90
C ALA A 61 6.00 -10.31 -13.76
N ALA A 62 5.82 -11.61 -14.08
CA ALA A 62 5.96 -12.68 -13.11
C ALA A 62 7.40 -12.83 -12.62
N ALA A 63 8.38 -12.73 -13.52
CA ALA A 63 9.80 -12.78 -13.17
C ALA A 63 10.23 -11.63 -12.26
N VAL A 64 9.77 -10.41 -12.51
CA VAL A 64 10.05 -9.25 -11.65
C VAL A 64 9.42 -9.43 -10.28
N LEU A 65 8.19 -9.93 -10.21
CA LEU A 65 7.49 -10.16 -8.94
C LEU A 65 8.24 -11.12 -8.01
N ARG A 66 8.87 -12.17 -8.55
CA ARG A 66 9.65 -13.14 -7.75
C ARG A 66 10.84 -12.52 -7.03
N ASN A 67 11.37 -11.37 -7.50
CA ASN A 67 12.45 -10.68 -6.81
C ASN A 67 12.02 -10.07 -5.47
N PHE A 68 10.72 -10.01 -5.19
CA PHE A 68 10.15 -9.48 -3.95
C PHE A 68 9.90 -10.55 -2.89
N ASP A 69 10.19 -11.82 -3.18
CA ASP A 69 10.02 -12.91 -2.21
C ASP A 69 10.82 -12.66 -0.91
N SER A 70 11.99 -12.02 -1.04
CA SER A 70 12.81 -11.63 0.11
C SER A 70 12.17 -10.57 1.03
N ASP A 71 11.17 -9.82 0.55
CA ASP A 71 10.44 -8.85 1.38
C ASP A 71 9.30 -9.51 2.19
N GLY A 72 8.98 -10.77 1.90
CA GLY A 72 8.25 -11.63 2.81
C GLY A 72 6.72 -11.67 2.65
N GLN A 73 6.12 -10.80 1.84
CA GLN A 73 4.68 -10.87 1.56
C GLN A 73 4.30 -12.09 0.71
N PRO A 74 3.08 -12.64 0.83
CA PRO A 74 2.62 -13.75 0.00
C PRO A 74 2.47 -13.34 -1.48
N LEU A 75 3.19 -14.00 -2.39
CA LEU A 75 3.31 -13.64 -3.80
C LEU A 75 2.89 -14.77 -4.74
N PHE A 76 2.30 -14.39 -5.87
CA PHE A 76 1.99 -15.29 -6.97
C PHE A 76 3.27 -15.92 -7.56
N THR A 77 3.25 -17.24 -7.79
CA THR A 77 4.42 -18.01 -8.23
C THR A 77 4.35 -18.55 -9.66
N GLY A 78 3.27 -18.28 -10.39
CA GLY A 78 3.14 -18.74 -11.78
C GLY A 78 4.14 -18.09 -12.73
N ASP A 79 4.30 -18.68 -13.91
CA ASP A 79 5.31 -18.27 -14.89
C ASP A 79 4.95 -17.01 -15.68
N ALA A 80 3.67 -16.63 -15.71
CA ALA A 80 3.17 -15.44 -16.36
C ALA A 80 2.00 -14.85 -15.57
N ARG A 81 1.89 -13.51 -15.55
CA ARG A 81 0.78 -12.79 -14.90
C ARG A 81 0.28 -11.63 -15.77
N PRO A 82 -0.98 -11.21 -15.63
CA PRO A 82 -1.51 -10.07 -16.37
C PRO A 82 -0.71 -8.79 -16.12
N VAL A 83 -0.63 -7.97 -17.18
CA VAL A 83 -0.06 -6.61 -17.17
C VAL A 83 -1.17 -5.70 -17.68
N GLY A 84 -1.64 -4.78 -16.84
CA GLY A 84 -2.84 -4.01 -17.14
C GLY A 84 -2.79 -2.60 -16.60
N ALA A 85 -3.90 -1.90 -16.78
CA ALA A 85 -4.10 -0.57 -16.21
C ALA A 85 -4.22 -0.65 -14.69
N THR A 86 -3.85 0.45 -14.03
CA THR A 86 -3.97 0.61 -12.56
C THR A 86 -5.08 1.59 -12.19
N TRP A 87 -5.36 2.55 -13.08
CA TRP A 87 -6.31 3.63 -12.81
C TRP A 87 -7.73 3.17 -12.46
N PRO A 88 -8.32 2.12 -13.06
CA PRO A 88 -9.63 1.63 -12.64
C PRO A 88 -9.67 1.24 -11.15
N ALA A 89 -8.66 0.50 -10.68
CA ALA A 89 -8.55 0.11 -9.27
C ALA A 89 -8.23 1.32 -8.37
N CYS A 90 -7.36 2.23 -8.81
CA CYS A 90 -7.08 3.47 -8.09
C CYS A 90 -8.35 4.31 -7.88
N ARG A 91 -9.20 4.45 -8.90
CA ARG A 91 -10.49 5.16 -8.79
C ARG A 91 -11.43 4.49 -7.81
N ALA A 92 -11.50 3.16 -7.77
CA ALA A 92 -12.29 2.45 -6.77
C ALA A 92 -11.79 2.75 -5.33
N ILE A 93 -10.47 2.74 -5.12
CA ILE A 93 -9.86 3.08 -3.82
C ILE A 93 -10.18 4.54 -3.43
N VAL A 94 -10.04 5.48 -4.37
CA VAL A 94 -10.38 6.90 -4.15
C VAL A 94 -11.86 7.06 -3.84
N ALA A 95 -12.76 6.40 -4.58
CA ALA A 95 -14.19 6.43 -4.33
C ALA A 95 -14.53 5.97 -2.90
N VAL A 96 -13.97 4.84 -2.47
CA VAL A 96 -14.16 4.33 -1.10
C VAL A 96 -13.55 5.29 -0.08
N ARG A 97 -12.39 5.89 -0.35
CA ARG A 97 -11.77 6.89 0.54
C ARG A 97 -12.68 8.08 0.76
N GLU A 98 -13.21 8.68 -0.30
CA GLU A 98 -14.07 9.86 -0.22
C GLU A 98 -15.40 9.58 0.47
N LYS A 99 -15.91 8.34 0.38
CA LYS A 99 -17.25 7.98 0.87
C LYS A 99 -17.27 7.31 2.23
N ARG A 100 -16.21 6.54 2.55
CA ARG A 100 -16.13 5.68 3.74
C ARG A 100 -14.87 5.93 4.58
N GLY A 101 -13.99 6.82 4.15
CA GLY A 101 -12.79 7.20 4.86
C GLY A 101 -11.57 6.34 4.54
N VAL A 102 -10.42 6.76 5.07
CA VAL A 102 -9.10 6.19 4.73
C VAL A 102 -9.00 4.72 5.11
N ASP A 103 -9.49 4.30 6.27
CA ASP A 103 -9.38 2.90 6.69
C ASP A 103 -10.11 1.93 5.76
N ALA A 104 -11.33 2.29 5.32
CA ALA A 104 -12.06 1.48 4.33
C ALA A 104 -11.30 1.39 2.99
N SER A 105 -10.69 2.49 2.55
CA SER A 105 -9.89 2.51 1.33
C SER A 105 -8.61 1.68 1.43
N VAL A 106 -7.98 1.64 2.62
CA VAL A 106 -6.80 0.79 2.87
C VAL A 106 -7.20 -0.68 2.88
N SER A 107 -8.33 -1.05 3.49
CA SER A 107 -8.84 -2.42 3.40
C SER A 107 -9.06 -2.85 1.94
N LEU A 108 -9.63 -1.97 1.10
CA LEU A 108 -9.81 -2.27 -0.33
C LEU A 108 -8.46 -2.41 -1.05
N LEU A 109 -7.51 -1.50 -0.81
CA LEU A 109 -6.15 -1.58 -1.36
C LEU A 109 -5.49 -2.92 -1.03
N ARG A 110 -5.58 -3.38 0.23
CA ARG A 110 -5.02 -4.67 0.66
C ARG A 110 -5.62 -5.84 -0.13
N ARG A 111 -6.94 -5.88 -0.29
CA ARG A 111 -7.60 -6.94 -1.11
C ARG A 111 -7.14 -6.89 -2.55
N LEU A 112 -7.01 -5.71 -3.15
CA LEU A 112 -6.49 -5.56 -4.51
C LEU A 112 -5.03 -6.01 -4.64
N HIS A 113 -4.17 -5.71 -3.66
CA HIS A 113 -2.81 -6.24 -3.63
C HIS A 113 -2.81 -7.78 -3.57
N VAL A 114 -3.62 -8.39 -2.70
CA VAL A 114 -3.70 -9.86 -2.60
C VAL A 114 -4.15 -10.48 -3.92
N LEU A 115 -5.25 -9.99 -4.50
CA LEU A 115 -5.77 -10.53 -5.75
C LEU A 115 -4.78 -10.35 -6.91
N ALA A 116 -4.15 -9.17 -7.03
CA ALA A 116 -3.25 -8.90 -8.14
C ALA A 116 -1.86 -9.51 -7.94
N LEU A 117 -1.25 -9.37 -6.76
CA LEU A 117 0.15 -9.71 -6.48
C LEU A 117 0.31 -11.06 -5.78
N GLY A 118 -0.66 -11.49 -4.97
CA GLY A 118 -0.66 -12.81 -4.32
C GLY A 118 -1.30 -13.91 -5.19
N GLU A 119 -2.36 -13.59 -5.93
CA GLU A 119 -3.11 -14.57 -6.73
C GLU A 119 -2.91 -14.43 -8.25
N GLY A 120 -2.26 -13.35 -8.71
CA GLY A 120 -1.95 -13.15 -10.12
C GLY A 120 -3.17 -12.78 -10.99
N ARG A 121 -4.23 -12.21 -10.41
CA ARG A 121 -5.39 -11.73 -11.17
C ARG A 121 -5.09 -10.43 -11.91
N GLU A 122 -5.84 -10.18 -12.98
CA GLU A 122 -5.77 -8.91 -13.71
C GLU A 122 -6.42 -7.79 -12.90
N LEU A 123 -5.62 -6.77 -12.54
CA LEU A 123 -6.04 -5.69 -11.67
C LEU A 123 -7.12 -4.79 -12.30
N SER A 124 -7.05 -4.56 -13.61
CA SER A 124 -8.01 -3.74 -14.35
C SER A 124 -9.33 -4.45 -14.66
N ALA A 125 -9.43 -5.75 -14.39
CA ALA A 125 -10.65 -6.49 -14.66
C ALA A 125 -11.75 -6.10 -13.66
N ASP A 126 -12.94 -5.82 -14.19
CA ASP A 126 -14.15 -5.52 -13.41
C ASP A 126 -14.42 -6.57 -12.33
N ASP A 127 -14.28 -7.84 -12.67
CA ASP A 127 -14.46 -8.97 -11.74
C ASP A 127 -13.46 -8.96 -10.58
N THR A 128 -12.19 -8.58 -10.82
CA THR A 128 -11.17 -8.45 -9.77
C THR A 128 -11.53 -7.31 -8.81
N ILE A 129 -11.92 -6.16 -9.36
CA ILE A 129 -12.27 -4.98 -8.56
C ILE A 129 -13.54 -5.26 -7.74
N ASP A 130 -14.58 -5.84 -8.35
CA ASP A 130 -15.83 -6.20 -7.67
C ASP A 130 -15.61 -7.25 -6.59
N THR A 131 -14.73 -8.24 -6.83
CA THR A 131 -14.36 -9.22 -5.81
C THR A 131 -13.73 -8.52 -4.60
N ALA A 132 -12.76 -7.62 -4.83
CA ALA A 132 -12.09 -6.90 -3.75
C ALA A 132 -13.06 -6.03 -2.95
N ILE A 133 -14.00 -5.36 -3.63
CA ILE A 133 -15.05 -4.54 -3.01
C ILE A 133 -15.97 -5.41 -2.14
N GLY A 134 -16.42 -6.56 -2.65
CA GLY A 134 -17.25 -7.50 -1.91
C GLY A 134 -16.53 -8.07 -0.67
N GLN A 135 -15.24 -8.38 -0.78
CA GLN A 135 -14.42 -8.88 0.33
C GLN A 135 -14.28 -7.88 1.48
N VAL A 136 -14.43 -6.57 1.23
CA VAL A 136 -14.45 -5.54 2.28
C VAL A 136 -15.87 -5.16 2.73
N GLY A 137 -16.89 -5.93 2.33
CA GLY A 137 -18.28 -5.76 2.76
C GLY A 137 -18.99 -4.57 2.13
N LEU A 138 -18.54 -4.13 0.95
CA LEU A 138 -19.17 -3.06 0.16
C LEU A 138 -19.91 -3.65 -1.05
N ASP A 139 -20.91 -2.92 -1.56
CA ASP A 139 -21.63 -3.30 -2.77
C ASP A 139 -20.89 -2.77 -4.02
N PRO A 140 -20.45 -3.65 -4.95
CA PRO A 140 -19.82 -3.21 -6.19
C PRO A 140 -20.64 -2.23 -7.02
N ALA A 141 -21.97 -2.38 -7.05
CA ALA A 141 -22.83 -1.46 -7.80
C ALA A 141 -22.83 -0.05 -7.16
N GLU A 142 -22.80 0.03 -5.83
CA GLU A 142 -22.69 1.29 -5.10
C GLU A 142 -21.34 1.98 -5.37
N VAL A 143 -20.24 1.23 -5.29
CA VAL A 143 -18.90 1.79 -5.55
C VAL A 143 -18.76 2.26 -7.00
N ARG A 144 -19.32 1.54 -7.98
CA ARG A 144 -19.34 1.99 -9.38
C ARG A 144 -20.11 3.30 -9.55
N ALA A 145 -21.20 3.49 -8.82
CA ALA A 145 -21.93 4.75 -8.82
C ALA A 145 -21.07 5.89 -8.25
N TRP A 146 -20.31 5.65 -7.18
CA TRP A 146 -19.37 6.63 -6.63
C TRP A 146 -18.22 6.98 -7.59
N ILE A 147 -17.67 5.98 -8.29
CA ILE A 147 -16.61 6.19 -9.30
C ILE A 147 -17.07 7.15 -10.40
N ALA A 148 -18.36 7.13 -10.75
CA ALA A 148 -18.93 8.00 -11.78
C ALA A 148 -19.15 9.45 -11.32
N GLU A 149 -18.91 9.77 -10.05
CA GLU A 149 -19.07 11.13 -9.52
C GLU A 149 -17.87 12.03 -9.87
N ASP A 150 -18.15 13.24 -10.33
CA ASP A 150 -17.11 14.24 -10.65
C ASP A 150 -16.16 14.50 -9.47
N ALA A 151 -16.68 14.51 -8.23
CA ALA A 151 -15.87 14.72 -7.03
C ALA A 151 -14.80 13.63 -6.84
N VAL A 152 -15.11 12.38 -7.18
CA VAL A 152 -14.16 11.26 -7.10
C VAL A 152 -13.10 11.39 -8.18
N GLU A 153 -13.48 11.77 -9.41
CA GLU A 153 -12.50 12.02 -10.47
C GLU A 153 -11.58 13.20 -10.11
N GLN A 154 -12.12 14.29 -9.56
CA GLN A 154 -11.28 15.41 -9.08
C GLN A 154 -10.33 14.98 -7.97
N ALA A 155 -10.78 14.16 -7.03
CA ALA A 155 -9.94 13.63 -5.96
C ALA A 155 -8.82 12.73 -6.50
N PHE A 156 -9.10 11.89 -7.51
CA PHE A 156 -8.10 11.07 -8.16
C PHE A 156 -7.08 11.92 -8.95
N LEU A 157 -7.55 12.92 -9.71
CA LEU A 157 -6.66 13.85 -10.42
C LEU A 157 -5.78 14.66 -9.45
N THR A 158 -6.30 15.01 -8.27
CA THR A 158 -5.52 15.63 -7.19
C THR A 158 -4.44 14.68 -6.68
N ASP A 159 -4.76 13.40 -6.45
CA ASP A 159 -3.74 12.42 -6.07
C ASP A 159 -2.64 12.28 -7.14
N LEU A 160 -3.00 12.26 -8.43
CA LEU A 160 -2.04 12.21 -9.53
C LEU A 160 -1.14 13.45 -9.57
N HIS A 161 -1.73 14.63 -9.36
CA HIS A 161 -1.02 15.90 -9.24
C HIS A 161 -0.05 15.84 -8.07
N ASP A 162 -0.51 15.58 -6.86
CA ASP A 162 0.32 15.59 -5.64
C ASP A 162 1.45 14.57 -5.72
N THR A 163 1.20 13.41 -6.31
CA THR A 163 2.24 12.38 -6.56
C THR A 163 3.39 12.94 -7.40
N ARG A 164 3.12 13.88 -8.31
CA ARG A 164 4.08 14.51 -9.24
C ARG A 164 4.63 15.85 -8.75
N HIS A 165 4.36 16.20 -7.49
CA HIS A 165 4.90 17.39 -6.84
C HIS A 165 5.69 17.01 -5.57
N PRO A 166 6.76 16.20 -5.71
CA PRO A 166 7.60 15.86 -4.57
C PRO A 166 8.24 17.11 -3.97
N GLY A 167 8.31 17.15 -2.63
CA GLY A 167 8.93 18.25 -1.91
C GLY A 167 10.46 18.28 -2.05
N PRO A 168 11.11 19.34 -1.55
CA PRO A 168 12.55 19.50 -1.68
C PRO A 168 13.38 18.36 -1.06
N ALA A 169 12.93 17.75 0.04
CA ALA A 169 13.65 16.65 0.67
C ALA A 169 13.56 15.38 -0.16
N ALA A 170 12.40 15.12 -0.76
CA ALA A 170 12.22 14.04 -1.71
C ALA A 170 13.08 14.22 -2.98
N LEU A 171 13.11 15.44 -3.53
CA LEU A 171 13.92 15.79 -4.71
C LEU A 171 15.44 15.66 -4.46
N ALA A 172 15.91 15.89 -3.24
CA ALA A 172 17.30 15.65 -2.87
C ALA A 172 17.70 14.16 -2.97
N LEU A 173 16.72 13.26 -2.96
CA LEU A 173 16.88 11.82 -3.14
C LEU A 173 16.34 11.37 -4.51
N ASP A 174 16.68 12.08 -5.59
CA ASP A 174 16.18 11.82 -6.95
C ASP A 174 16.19 10.34 -7.37
N ALA A 175 17.23 9.59 -6.98
CA ALA A 175 17.37 8.16 -7.26
C ALA A 175 16.27 7.27 -6.64
N LYS A 176 15.48 7.80 -5.70
CA LYS A 176 14.33 7.15 -5.09
C LYS A 176 13.00 7.55 -5.74
N LEU A 177 12.99 8.54 -6.62
CA LEU A 177 11.84 9.00 -7.38
C LEU A 177 11.75 8.30 -8.74
N ALA A 178 10.60 8.41 -9.38
CA ALA A 178 10.40 7.99 -10.77
C ALA A 178 10.21 9.22 -11.65
N GLY A 179 10.40 9.06 -12.96
CA GLY A 179 9.90 10.05 -13.92
C GLY A 179 8.38 10.18 -13.80
N SER A 180 7.85 11.37 -14.08
CA SER A 180 6.40 11.67 -13.94
C SER A 180 5.47 10.77 -14.75
N GLY A 181 6.02 10.03 -15.72
CA GLY A 181 5.25 9.21 -16.66
C GLY A 181 4.62 10.06 -17.76
N GLU A 182 4.02 9.39 -18.73
CA GLU A 182 3.35 10.02 -19.88
C GLU A 182 1.82 10.00 -19.78
N ASP A 183 1.28 9.15 -18.90
CA ASP A 183 -0.15 8.87 -18.76
C ASP A 183 -0.92 10.02 -18.08
N TRP A 184 -0.24 10.84 -17.28
CA TRP A 184 -0.84 12.04 -16.72
C TRP A 184 -0.18 13.28 -17.30
N LYS A 185 -1.00 14.29 -17.60
CA LYS A 185 -0.56 15.62 -17.97
C LYS A 185 -1.29 16.63 -17.09
N PRO A 186 -0.61 17.71 -16.65
CA PRO A 186 -1.28 18.80 -15.95
C PRO A 186 -2.34 19.42 -16.87
N ARG A 187 -3.36 20.05 -16.28
CA ARG A 187 -4.30 20.84 -17.08
C ARG A 187 -3.60 22.05 -17.69
N ASP A 188 -4.22 22.63 -18.72
CA ASP A 188 -3.70 23.84 -19.34
C ASP A 188 -3.48 24.95 -18.30
N GLY A 189 -2.22 25.35 -18.14
CA GLY A 189 -1.82 26.38 -17.18
C GLY A 189 -1.49 25.89 -15.76
N GLU A 190 -1.65 24.61 -15.45
CA GLU A 190 -1.16 24.01 -14.20
C GLU A 190 0.35 23.73 -14.27
N ASP A 191 1.01 23.75 -13.11
CA ASP A 191 2.41 23.35 -13.00
C ASP A 191 2.54 21.84 -13.31
N ALA A 192 3.46 21.51 -14.20
CA ALA A 192 3.79 20.13 -14.55
C ALA A 192 4.64 19.44 -13.48
N GLY A 193 5.14 20.21 -12.52
CA GLY A 193 6.07 19.77 -11.50
C GLY A 193 7.49 19.56 -12.06
N PRO A 194 8.39 18.99 -11.24
CA PRO A 194 9.82 18.87 -11.54
C PRO A 194 10.18 17.76 -12.54
N GLY A 195 9.20 17.17 -13.25
CA GLY A 195 9.43 15.97 -14.08
C GLY A 195 9.76 14.70 -13.29
N ARG A 196 9.47 14.73 -11.97
CA ARG A 196 9.60 13.61 -11.04
C ARG A 196 8.31 13.37 -10.30
N ARG A 197 8.14 12.15 -9.82
CA ARG A 197 7.02 11.75 -8.95
C ARG A 197 7.49 10.84 -7.83
N TYR A 198 6.76 10.86 -6.72
CA TYR A 198 6.89 9.83 -5.70
C TYR A 198 6.71 8.44 -6.32
N THR A 199 7.58 7.52 -5.91
CA THR A 199 7.42 6.09 -6.19
C THR A 199 6.51 5.46 -5.14
N CYS A 200 6.14 4.19 -5.33
CA CYS A 200 5.21 3.50 -4.44
C CYS A 200 5.99 2.43 -3.65
N PRO A 201 5.92 2.42 -2.30
CA PRO A 201 5.32 3.47 -1.48
C PRO A 201 6.25 4.71 -1.43
N SER A 202 5.71 5.87 -1.07
CA SER A 202 6.47 6.97 -0.47
C SER A 202 5.67 7.52 0.71
N TYR A 203 6.34 8.15 1.66
CA TYR A 203 5.69 8.68 2.86
C TYR A 203 6.01 10.16 3.07
N ILE A 204 5.00 10.91 3.52
CA ILE A 204 5.18 12.22 4.13
C ILE A 204 4.71 12.11 5.58
N VAL A 205 5.54 12.55 6.52
CA VAL A 205 5.27 12.55 7.96
C VAL A 205 5.32 13.99 8.45
N SER A 206 4.26 14.48 9.08
CA SER A 206 4.19 15.89 9.48
C SER A 206 3.48 16.17 10.79
N VAL A 207 3.89 17.25 11.45
CA VAL A 207 3.23 17.87 12.62
C VAL A 207 3.30 19.38 12.48
N GLY A 208 2.15 20.04 12.36
CA GLY A 208 2.11 21.48 12.05
C GLY A 208 2.86 21.76 10.74
N ASP A 209 3.81 22.69 10.78
CA ASP A 209 4.62 23.08 9.62
C ASP A 209 5.88 22.20 9.43
N HIS A 210 6.14 21.25 10.35
CA HIS A 210 7.28 20.34 10.23
C HIS A 210 6.92 19.17 9.33
N VAL A 211 7.60 19.04 8.19
CA VAL A 211 7.33 18.01 7.17
C VAL A 211 8.62 17.24 6.89
N LEU A 212 8.56 15.92 7.00
CA LEU A 212 9.62 14.99 6.60
C LEU A 212 9.11 14.07 5.49
N GLU A 213 9.98 13.74 4.54
CA GLU A 213 9.64 12.93 3.38
C GLU A 213 10.55 11.71 3.27
N ALA A 214 9.96 10.56 2.94
CA ALA A 214 10.66 9.33 2.58
C ALA A 214 10.21 8.87 1.19
N PRO A 215 10.87 9.35 0.11
CA PRO A 215 10.56 8.90 -1.24
C PRO A 215 10.98 7.44 -1.44
N GLY A 216 10.07 6.64 -2.00
CA GLY A 216 10.32 5.25 -2.35
C GLY A 216 10.35 4.27 -1.19
N TYR A 217 10.73 3.05 -1.53
CA TYR A 217 10.77 1.96 -0.56
C TYR A 217 11.85 2.20 0.49
N HIS A 218 11.42 2.06 1.75
CA HIS A 218 12.20 2.22 2.96
C HIS A 218 11.80 1.16 4.00
N THR A 219 12.67 0.91 4.98
CA THR A 219 12.36 0.00 6.09
C THR A 219 11.41 0.64 7.09
N ALA A 220 10.69 -0.19 7.85
CA ALA A 220 9.83 0.30 8.92
C ALA A 220 10.58 1.18 9.94
N LEU A 221 11.83 0.83 10.27
CA LEU A 221 12.70 1.61 11.15
C LEU A 221 12.94 3.03 10.61
N THR A 222 13.06 3.20 9.29
CA THR A 222 13.23 4.53 8.70
C THR A 222 12.00 5.39 8.96
N ILE A 223 10.80 4.86 8.71
CA ILE A 223 9.55 5.60 8.90
C ILE A 223 9.28 5.86 10.39
N GLU A 224 9.53 4.88 11.26
CA GLU A 224 9.45 5.05 12.72
C GLU A 224 10.43 6.12 13.23
N THR A 225 11.63 6.21 12.65
CA THR A 225 12.60 7.27 12.96
C THR A 225 12.08 8.64 12.56
N LEU A 226 11.42 8.78 11.40
CA LEU A 226 10.82 10.06 10.99
C LEU A 226 9.71 10.48 11.97
N VAL A 227 8.84 9.55 12.37
CA VAL A 227 7.79 9.80 13.38
C VAL A 227 8.40 10.31 14.69
N ALA A 228 9.43 9.62 15.21
CA ALA A 228 10.10 10.02 16.45
C ALA A 228 10.83 11.38 16.34
N ASN A 229 11.29 11.77 15.14
CA ASN A 229 11.92 13.06 14.92
C ASN A 229 10.91 14.23 14.89
N VAL A 230 9.71 14.03 14.31
CA VAL A 230 8.69 15.09 14.30
C VAL A 230 7.91 15.20 15.60
N ALA A 231 7.77 14.10 16.33
CA ALA A 231 6.98 14.02 17.55
C ALA A 231 7.63 13.07 18.58
N PRO A 232 8.70 13.51 19.27
CA PRO A 232 9.42 12.67 20.24
C PRO A 232 8.61 12.34 21.50
N ASP A 233 7.52 13.07 21.76
CA ASP A 233 6.67 12.89 22.94
C ASP A 233 5.53 11.88 22.75
N LEU A 234 5.44 11.23 21.57
CA LEU A 234 4.45 10.18 21.36
C LEU A 234 4.71 8.97 22.27
N GLU A 235 3.63 8.36 22.74
CA GLU A 235 3.74 7.08 23.46
C GLU A 235 4.12 5.98 22.47
N LEU A 236 5.19 5.25 22.80
CA LEU A 236 5.70 4.14 22.02
C LEU A 236 5.36 2.82 22.71
N ARG A 237 4.31 2.13 22.26
CA ARG A 237 3.91 0.82 22.80
C ARG A 237 5.05 -0.18 22.60
N PRO A 238 5.40 -1.03 23.59
CA PRO A 238 6.34 -2.13 23.43
C PRO A 238 5.98 -3.10 22.30
N TRP A 239 6.94 -3.94 21.92
CA TRP A 239 6.70 -4.98 20.91
C TRP A 239 5.66 -5.98 21.41
N ALA A 240 4.89 -6.58 20.50
CA ALA A 240 4.10 -7.73 20.87
C ALA A 240 5.03 -8.88 21.26
N GLU A 241 4.64 -9.64 22.28
CA GLU A 241 5.39 -10.83 22.69
C GLU A 241 4.70 -12.12 22.22
N ASP A 242 3.39 -12.04 21.95
CA ASP A 242 2.53 -13.17 21.62
C ASP A 242 1.73 -12.94 20.32
N VAL A 243 1.72 -13.95 19.44
CA VAL A 243 0.94 -13.96 18.20
C VAL A 243 -0.56 -13.87 18.49
N ALA A 244 -1.05 -14.46 19.58
CA ALA A 244 -2.48 -14.42 19.91
C ALA A 244 -2.93 -12.99 20.26
N GLU A 245 -2.07 -12.21 20.93
CA GLU A 245 -2.31 -10.79 21.21
C GLU A 245 -2.43 -9.99 19.89
N VAL A 246 -1.52 -10.24 18.94
CA VAL A 246 -1.52 -9.57 17.64
C VAL A 246 -2.77 -9.92 16.83
N LEU A 247 -3.15 -11.20 16.77
CA LEU A 247 -4.34 -11.65 16.04
C LEU A 247 -5.63 -11.10 16.66
N ALA A 248 -5.72 -11.04 17.99
CA ALA A 248 -6.85 -10.42 18.68
C ALA A 248 -6.91 -8.92 18.41
N TRP A 249 -5.76 -8.23 18.44
CA TRP A 249 -5.67 -6.80 18.14
C TRP A 249 -6.06 -6.46 16.69
N ALA A 250 -5.72 -7.32 15.73
CA ALA A 250 -6.09 -7.15 14.32
C ALA A 250 -7.61 -7.24 14.09
N ALA A 251 -8.38 -7.66 15.10
CA ALA A 251 -9.85 -7.62 15.12
C ALA A 251 -10.50 -8.32 13.91
N GLY A 252 -9.91 -9.44 13.47
CA GLY A 252 -10.41 -10.24 12.36
C GLY A 252 -9.88 -9.84 10.97
N GLU A 253 -9.09 -8.78 10.85
CA GLU A 253 -8.33 -8.53 9.61
C GLU A 253 -7.20 -9.57 9.50
N PRO A 254 -7.18 -10.40 8.43
CA PRO A 254 -6.10 -11.35 8.23
C PRO A 254 -4.78 -10.64 7.99
N LEU A 255 -3.73 -11.09 8.66
CA LEU A 255 -2.36 -10.56 8.52
C LEU A 255 -1.44 -11.61 7.89
N SER A 256 -0.54 -11.20 7.02
CA SER A 256 0.47 -12.12 6.49
C SER A 256 1.51 -12.49 7.54
N THR A 257 2.25 -13.58 7.32
CA THR A 257 3.35 -13.98 8.21
C THR A 257 4.34 -12.83 8.44
N GLN A 258 4.65 -12.06 7.38
CA GLN A 258 5.56 -10.92 7.46
C GLN A 258 4.96 -9.75 8.27
N GLU A 259 3.66 -9.52 8.18
CA GLU A 259 2.99 -8.48 8.98
C GLU A 259 2.99 -8.82 10.46
N ILE A 260 2.74 -10.08 10.81
CA ILE A 260 2.86 -10.60 12.18
C ILE A 260 4.31 -10.45 12.67
N ALA A 261 5.29 -10.84 11.85
CA ALA A 261 6.70 -10.67 12.16
C ALA A 261 7.07 -9.20 12.42
N GLY A 262 6.51 -8.26 11.63
CA GLY A 262 6.68 -6.81 11.80
C GLY A 262 6.18 -6.26 13.14
N VAL A 263 5.16 -6.88 13.73
CA VAL A 263 4.59 -6.47 15.02
C VAL A 263 5.31 -7.15 16.20
N LEU A 264 5.93 -8.30 15.97
CA LEU A 264 6.74 -9.04 16.96
C LEU A 264 8.22 -8.63 16.98
N ASN A 265 8.65 -7.75 16.06
CA ASN A 265 10.06 -7.44 15.80
C ASN A 265 10.88 -8.68 15.43
N LEU A 266 10.32 -9.48 14.53
CA LEU A 266 10.87 -10.70 13.96
C LEU A 266 11.01 -10.61 12.43
N GLU A 267 11.09 -9.40 11.84
CA GLU A 267 11.14 -9.25 10.37
C GLU A 267 12.32 -9.97 9.71
N GLY A 268 13.41 -10.18 10.46
CA GLY A 268 14.58 -10.96 10.02
C GLY A 268 14.47 -12.47 10.29
N ASP A 269 13.40 -12.94 10.93
CA ASP A 269 13.16 -14.34 11.30
C ASP A 269 11.67 -14.70 11.13
N ARG A 270 11.21 -14.65 9.87
CA ARG A 270 9.83 -14.96 9.49
C ARG A 270 9.43 -16.40 9.84
N GLU A 271 10.37 -17.34 9.80
CA GLU A 271 10.13 -18.74 10.14
C GLU A 271 9.75 -18.91 11.61
N GLU A 272 10.39 -18.17 12.51
CA GLU A 272 10.00 -18.14 13.92
C GLU A 272 8.58 -17.57 14.11
N ALA A 273 8.23 -16.48 13.40
CA ALA A 273 6.87 -15.93 13.46
C ALA A 273 5.82 -16.96 12.99
N ARG A 274 6.11 -17.68 11.89
CA ARG A 274 5.26 -18.77 11.38
C ARG A 274 5.13 -19.93 12.36
N ALA A 275 6.24 -20.36 12.97
CA ALA A 275 6.24 -21.43 13.95
C ALA A 275 5.35 -21.09 15.17
N ARG A 276 5.39 -19.83 15.64
CA ARG A 276 4.52 -19.36 16.72
C ARG A 276 3.05 -19.36 16.34
N LEU A 277 2.71 -18.92 15.13
CA LEU A 277 1.33 -18.95 14.62
C LEU A 277 0.75 -20.37 14.60
N VAL A 278 1.52 -21.33 14.09
CA VAL A 278 1.14 -22.75 14.07
C VAL A 278 0.98 -23.30 15.50
N ALA A 279 1.94 -23.02 16.39
CA ALA A 279 1.89 -23.47 17.78
C ALA A 279 0.68 -22.89 18.55
N ALA A 280 0.27 -21.67 18.23
CA ALA A 280 -0.90 -21.01 18.79
C ALA A 280 -2.23 -21.50 18.21
N GLY A 281 -2.21 -22.37 17.18
CA GLY A 281 -3.42 -22.85 16.52
C GLY A 281 -4.14 -21.78 15.70
N ALA A 282 -3.42 -20.77 15.20
CA ALA A 282 -3.98 -19.77 14.29
C ALA A 282 -4.50 -20.41 13.00
N GLN A 283 -5.56 -19.86 12.43
CA GLN A 283 -6.11 -20.34 11.17
C GLN A 283 -5.30 -19.79 10.00
N GLU A 284 -4.79 -20.70 9.16
CA GLU A 284 -4.03 -20.38 7.95
C GLU A 284 -4.95 -20.22 6.73
N HIS A 285 -4.71 -19.17 5.95
CA HIS A 285 -5.37 -18.87 4.67
C HIS A 285 -4.31 -18.75 3.57
N PRO A 286 -4.01 -19.84 2.84
CA PRO A 286 -2.93 -19.87 1.85
C PRO A 286 -3.13 -18.87 0.70
N VAL A 287 -2.08 -18.14 0.34
CA VAL A 287 -2.04 -17.20 -0.80
C VAL A 287 -0.66 -17.25 -1.43
N GLY A 288 -0.57 -17.50 -2.73
CA GLY A 288 0.71 -17.49 -3.44
C GLY A 288 1.70 -18.50 -2.84
N ASN A 289 2.86 -18.01 -2.38
CA ASN A 289 3.91 -18.80 -1.74
C ASN A 289 3.91 -18.77 -0.20
N ASP A 290 2.95 -18.11 0.44
CA ASP A 290 2.81 -18.07 1.90
C ASP A 290 1.32 -18.02 2.29
N ALA A 291 0.96 -17.32 3.37
CA ALA A 291 -0.41 -17.28 3.88
C ALA A 291 -0.72 -15.99 4.64
N TYR A 292 -2.04 -15.78 4.81
CA TYR A 292 -2.62 -14.87 5.79
C TYR A 292 -3.16 -15.66 6.98
N TRP A 293 -3.24 -15.02 8.14
CA TRP A 293 -3.56 -15.66 9.41
C TRP A 293 -4.67 -14.93 10.14
N THR A 294 -5.59 -15.69 10.74
CA THR A 294 -6.61 -15.18 11.68
C THR A 294 -6.54 -15.96 12.99
N ALA A 295 -7.17 -15.43 14.04
CA ALA A 295 -7.41 -16.21 15.27
C ALA A 295 -8.20 -17.49 14.94
N GLY A 296 -7.89 -18.58 15.64
CA GLY A 296 -8.56 -19.88 15.52
C GLY A 296 -9.83 -20.03 16.35
#